data_AF-A0A4R4RTG9-F1
#
_entry.id   AF-A0A4R4RTG9-F1
#
_cell.length_a   1.000
_cell.length_b   1.000
_cell.length_c   1.000
_cell.angle_alpha   90.00
_cell.angle_beta   90.00
_cell.angle_gamma   90.00
#
_symmetry.space_group_name_H-M   'P 1'
#
loop_
_entity.id
_entity.type
_entity.pdbx_description
1 polymer ?
#
loop_
_entity_poly.entity_id
_entity_poly.type
_entity_poly.pdbx_seq_one_letter_code
_entity_poly.pdbx_strand_id
1 'polypeptide(L)' 'MQTREHVPFVCPAGHRLDGGRVIVGWSPCVCPPCDARGRGLRGHRTYLCLDCKDEHVTTKCYLPYHVPAGDAAYRWP' A
#
# COMPACT_ATOMS: atom_id res chain seq x y z
N MET A 1 -5.29 -20.20 -7.21
CA MET A 1 -4.00 -19.73 -7.74
C MET A 1 -3.80 -18.30 -7.20
N GLN A 2 -3.17 -18.15 -6.03
CA GLN A 2 -2.99 -16.83 -5.42
C GLN A 2 -1.80 -16.16 -6.09
N THR A 3 -2.07 -15.14 -6.90
CA THR A 3 -1.04 -14.28 -7.49
C THR A 3 -0.22 -13.71 -6.34
N ARG A 4 1.08 -14.04 -6.29
CA ARG A 4 2.03 -13.41 -5.38
C ARG A 4 1.92 -11.90 -5.61
N GLU A 5 1.33 -11.17 -4.67
CA GLU A 5 1.32 -9.71 -4.70
C GLU A 5 2.78 -9.25 -4.73
N HIS A 6 3.26 -8.88 -5.92
CA HIS A 6 4.66 -8.55 -6.12
C HIS A 6 4.96 -7.23 -5.40
N VAL A 7 6.04 -7.25 -4.62
CA VAL A 7 6.62 -6.05 -4.01
C VAL A 7 6.89 -5.02 -5.11
N PRO A 8 6.45 -3.76 -4.98
CA PRO A 8 6.73 -2.75 -5.99
C PRO A 8 8.21 -2.40 -5.96
N PHE A 9 8.88 -2.48 -7.11
CA PHE A 9 10.25 -1.99 -7.29
C PHE A 9 10.30 -0.51 -7.69
N VAL A 10 9.16 0.04 -8.12
CA VAL A 10 9.01 1.41 -8.60
C VAL A 10 7.73 2.01 -8.01
N CYS A 11 7.77 3.26 -7.56
CA CYS A 11 6.59 3.96 -7.06
C CYS A 11 5.74 4.52 -8.24
N PRO A 12 4.47 4.90 -8.02
CA PRO A 12 3.61 5.52 -9.03
C PRO A 12 4.21 6.74 -9.75
N ALA A 13 5.13 7.47 -9.11
CA ALA A 13 5.82 8.61 -9.70
C ALA A 13 7.07 8.24 -10.52
N GLY A 14 7.46 6.95 -10.56
CA GLY A 14 8.61 6.46 -11.33
C GLY A 14 9.91 6.29 -10.54
N HIS A 15 9.96 6.62 -9.25
CA HIS A 15 11.14 6.43 -8.40
C HIS A 15 11.38 4.97 -8.04
N ARG A 16 12.65 4.59 -7.86
CA ARG A 16 13.03 3.23 -7.47
C ARG A 16 12.83 3.03 -5.97
N LEU A 17 12.18 1.92 -5.60
CA LEU A 17 11.95 1.52 -4.21
C LEU A 17 13.06 0.56 -3.74
N ASP A 18 14.30 1.04 -3.71
CA ASP A 18 15.47 0.29 -3.26
C ASP A 18 15.66 0.39 -1.72
N GLY A 19 16.56 -0.43 -1.17
CA GLY A 19 16.91 -0.41 0.25
C GLY A 19 17.36 0.99 0.70
N GLY A 20 16.76 1.50 1.77
CA GLY A 20 17.01 2.86 2.27
C GLY A 20 16.23 3.97 1.55
N ARG A 21 15.51 3.66 0.45
CA ARG A 21 14.64 4.60 -0.28
C ARG A 21 13.15 4.30 -0.16
N VAL A 22 12.81 3.21 0.52
CA VAL A 22 11.44 2.83 0.82
C VAL A 22 11.26 2.52 2.30
N ILE A 23 10.21 3.08 2.91
CA ILE A 23 9.73 2.62 4.22
C ILE A 23 8.65 1.57 3.98
N VAL A 24 8.92 0.33 4.40
CA VAL A 24 7.95 -0.75 4.37
C VAL A 24 7.22 -0.79 5.71
N GLY A 25 5.90 -0.67 5.66
CA GLY A 25 5.05 -0.69 6.84
C GLY A 25 3.84 -1.59 6.68
N TRP A 26 2.92 -1.47 7.63
CA TRP A 26 1.62 -2.12 7.59
C TRP A 26 0.54 -1.15 8.07
N SER A 27 -0.64 -1.20 7.45
CA SER A 27 -1.80 -0.40 7.83
C SER A 27 -3.03 -1.29 7.97
N PRO A 28 -3.78 -1.22 9.09
CA PRO A 28 -5.01 -1.98 9.25
C PRO A 28 -6.03 -1.55 8.18
N CYS A 29 -6.77 -2.51 7.65
CA CYS A 29 -7.82 -2.23 6.68
C CYS A 29 -8.85 -3.36 6.59
N VAL A 30 -10.09 -2.98 6.31
CA VAL A 30 -11.25 -3.87 6.15
C VAL A 30 -11.85 -3.79 4.75
N CYS A 31 -11.10 -3.26 3.77
CA CYS A 31 -11.53 -3.27 2.39
C CYS A 31 -11.72 -4.71 1.89
N PRO A 32 -12.53 -4.95 0.84
CA PRO A 32 -12.83 -6.29 0.35
C PRO A 32 -11.60 -7.22 0.21
N PRO A 33 -10.45 -6.79 -0.37
CA PRO A 33 -9.30 -7.69 -0.49
C PRO A 33 -8.60 -7.99 0.84
N CYS A 34 -8.72 -7.12 1.85
CA CYS A 34 -8.16 -7.36 3.18
C CYS A 34 -9.11 -8.15 4.08
N ASP A 35 -10.42 -7.95 3.97
CA ASP A 35 -11.42 -8.65 4.78
C ASP A 35 -11.56 -10.12 4.38
N ALA A 36 -11.36 -10.43 3.09
CA ALA A 36 -11.27 -11.79 2.58
C ALA A 36 -10.05 -12.56 3.12
N ARG A 37 -9.09 -11.89 3.78
CA ARG A 37 -7.96 -12.55 4.44
C ARG A 37 -8.36 -13.06 5.83
N GLY A 38 -7.71 -14.14 6.27
CA GLY A 38 -7.93 -14.71 7.59
C GLY A 38 -7.69 -13.71 8.74
N ARG A 39 -8.24 -14.02 9.93
CA ARG A 39 -8.01 -13.22 11.15
C ARG A 39 -6.52 -13.02 11.39
N GLY A 40 -6.12 -11.79 11.75
CA GLY A 40 -4.72 -11.40 11.94
C GLY A 40 -4.00 -10.90 10.68
N LEU A 41 -4.60 -11.04 9.48
CA LEU A 41 -4.02 -10.59 8.20
C LEU A 41 -4.81 -9.46 7.53
N ARG A 42 -5.74 -8.85 8.28
CA ARG A 42 -6.63 -7.78 7.81
C ARG A 42 -5.90 -6.44 7.74
N GLY A 43 -5.29 -6.17 6.61
CA GLY A 43 -4.63 -4.91 6.34
C GLY A 43 -3.74 -4.96 5.11
N HIS A 44 -3.10 -3.82 4.86
CA HIS A 44 -2.21 -3.62 3.74
C HIS A 44 -0.78 -3.56 4.22
N ARG A 45 0.11 -4.22 3.49
CA ARG A 45 1.52 -3.85 3.49
C ARG A 45 1.67 -2.53 2.74
N THR A 46 2.40 -1.59 3.30
CA THR A 46 2.58 -0.26 2.74
C THR A 46 4.02 -0.02 2.31
N TYR A 47 4.21 0.73 1.23
CA TYR A 47 5.52 1.12 0.73
C TYR A 47 5.50 2.63 0.50
N LEU A 48 6.17 3.38 1.37
CA LEU A 48 6.30 4.83 1.27
C LEU A 48 7.62 5.15 0.55
N CYS A 49 7.52 5.87 -0.57
CA CYS A 49 8.67 6.34 -1.32
C CYS A 49 9.31 7.54 -0.60
N LEU A 50 10.61 7.44 -0.27
CA LEU A 50 11.32 8.54 0.36
C LEU A 50 11.74 9.62 -0.64
N ASP A 51 12.03 9.27 -1.89
CA ASP A 51 12.33 10.29 -2.91
C ASP A 51 11.14 11.23 -3.15
N CYS A 52 9.91 10.69 -3.24
CA CYS A 52 8.70 11.53 -3.27
C CYS A 52 8.61 12.44 -2.04
N LYS A 53 8.91 11.89 -0.85
CA LYS A 53 8.87 12.65 0.40
C LYS A 53 9.87 13.81 0.35
N ASP A 54 11.07 13.58 -0.17
CA ASP A 54 12.11 14.60 -0.37
C ASP A 54 11.66 15.68 -1.39
N GLU A 55 10.84 15.30 -2.36
CA GLU A 55 10.15 16.22 -3.29
C GLU A 55 8.91 16.90 -2.69
N HIS A 56 8.66 16.71 -1.39
CA HIS A 56 7.49 17.23 -0.67
C HIS A 56 6.14 16.67 -1.14
N VAL A 57 6.13 15.47 -1.75
CA VAL A 57 4.93 14.73 -2.14
C VAL A 57 4.88 13.38 -1.40
N THR A 58 3.71 12.96 -0.94
CA THR A 58 3.59 11.63 -0.31
C THR A 58 3.04 10.63 -1.31
N THR A 59 3.89 9.69 -1.74
CA THR A 59 3.46 8.54 -2.55
C THR A 59 3.58 7.25 -1.74
N LYS A 60 2.45 6.57 -1.56
CA LYS A 60 2.37 5.30 -0.82
C LYS A 60 1.64 4.25 -1.63
N CYS A 61 2.26 3.07 -1.78
CA CYS A 61 1.62 1.90 -2.36
C CYS A 61 1.04 1.01 -1.26
N TYR A 62 -0.13 0.40 -1.52
CA TYR A 62 -0.78 -0.56 -0.64
C TYR A 62 -0.81 -1.94 -1.33
N LEU A 63 -0.43 -2.99 -0.61
CA LEU A 63 -0.57 -4.40 -1.01
C LEU A 63 -1.42 -5.16 0.02
N PRO A 64 -2.62 -5.63 -0.33
CA PRO A 64 -3.23 -5.60 -1.67
C PRO A 64 -3.60 -4.17 -2.04
N TYR A 65 -3.89 -3.90 -3.32
CA TYR A 65 -4.38 -2.58 -3.70
C TYR A 65 -5.62 -2.23 -2.88
N HIS A 66 -5.65 -1.01 -2.33
CA HIS A 66 -6.78 -0.57 -1.53
C HIS A 66 -7.99 -0.33 -2.43
N VAL A 67 -9.08 -1.03 -2.16
CA VAL A 67 -10.36 -0.80 -2.84
C VAL A 67 -11.28 -0.07 -1.87
N PRO A 68 -11.61 1.21 -2.12
CA PRO A 68 -12.60 1.90 -1.31
C PRO A 68 -13.91 1.10 -1.35
N ALA A 69 -14.47 0.75 -0.19
CA ALA A 69 -15.85 0.28 -0.17
C ALA A 69 -16.72 1.48 -0.61
N GLY A 70 -17.65 1.26 -1.54
CA GLY A 70 -18.44 2.34 -2.16
C GLY A 70 -19.09 3.31 -1.16
N ASP A 71 -19.46 2.79 0.02
CA ASP A 71 -20.09 3.51 1.13
C ASP A 71 -19.18 3.72 2.37
N ALA A 72 -17.86 3.54 2.24
CA ALA A 72 -16.96 3.85 3.35
C ALA A 72 -17.00 5.36 3.64
N ALA A 73 -17.55 5.74 4.79
CA ALA A 73 -17.62 7.12 5.27
C ALA A 73 -16.24 7.82 5.34
N TYR A 74 -15.15 7.05 5.29
CA TYR A 74 -13.79 7.56 5.28
C TYR A 74 -13.04 7.06 4.03
N ARG A 75 -12.77 7.98 3.10
CA ARG A 75 -11.85 7.77 1.98
C ARG A 75 -10.47 8.27 2.41
N TRP A 76 -9.49 7.39 2.49
CA TRP A 76 -8.10 7.82 2.51
C TRP A 76 -7.77 8.40 1.12
N PRO A 77 -7.22 9.63 1.03
CA PRO A 77 -6.81 10.23 -0.24
C PRO A 77 -5.69 9.43 -0.91
#